data_AF-A0A7S2BKK1-F1
#
_entry.id   AF-A0A7S2BKK1-F1
#
_cell.length_a   1.000
_cell.length_b   1.000
_cell.length_c   1.000
_cell.angle_alpha   90.00
_cell.angle_beta   90.00
_cell.angle_gamma   90.00
#
_symmetry.space_group_name_H-M   'P 1'
#
loop_
_entity.id
_entity.type
_entity.pdbx_description
1 polymer ?
#
loop_
_entity_poly.entity_id
_entity_poly.type
_entity_poly.pdbx_seq_one_letter_code
_entity_poly.pdbx_strand_id
1 'polypeptide(L)'
;MVSISRSVDQSISRSVDQSIRQSGSQAVSHTAQLSPPETQEELMCVRAMLSRLHSRMVANLYSDTATALLSGADRLEYPGLDWGDDDVAGLCEWLPTCTRLERLRLDGHPRLGNRGLVELAKVFGRPKVLLHLTDLFLGHESITMSGAEKRVLPRISNEGLDALTSMLRDGALPKLESLFIIGKTKASSASKSALMQVCKGRRIRCHLD
;
A
#
# COMPACT_ATOMS: atom_id res chain seq x y z
N MET A 1 -14.16 -37.74 13.84
CA MET A 1 -13.47 -36.47 13.53
C MET A 1 -14.39 -35.35 13.02
N VAL A 2 -15.73 -35.48 13.04
CA VAL A 2 -16.68 -34.46 12.53
C VAL A 2 -17.23 -33.53 13.63
N SER A 3 -17.14 -33.92 14.91
CA SER A 3 -17.75 -33.19 16.02
C SER A 3 -16.95 -31.97 16.51
N ILE A 4 -15.64 -31.93 16.21
CA ILE A 4 -14.74 -30.85 16.70
C ILE A 4 -14.93 -29.59 15.86
N SER A 5 -15.06 -29.68 14.53
CA SER A 5 -15.28 -28.52 13.66
C SER A 5 -16.57 -27.77 13.97
N ARG A 6 -17.68 -28.49 14.22
CA ARG A 6 -18.95 -27.85 14.62
C ARG A 6 -18.87 -27.15 15.98
N SER A 7 -18.06 -27.67 16.90
CA SER A 7 -17.84 -27.04 18.21
C SER A 7 -17.01 -25.77 18.10
N VAL A 8 -16.02 -25.73 17.20
CA VAL A 8 -15.18 -24.55 16.98
C VAL A 8 -15.96 -23.45 16.26
N ASP A 9 -16.74 -23.80 15.23
CA ASP A 9 -17.59 -22.82 14.52
C ASP A 9 -18.66 -22.22 15.45
N GLN A 10 -19.27 -23.02 16.32
CA GLN A 10 -20.22 -22.51 17.31
C GLN A 10 -19.56 -21.62 18.37
N SER A 11 -18.32 -21.92 18.77
CA SER A 11 -17.56 -21.08 19.70
C SER A 11 -17.15 -19.75 19.06
N ILE A 12 -16.76 -19.76 17.80
CA ILE A 12 -16.38 -18.53 17.07
C ILE A 12 -17.61 -17.66 16.82
N SER A 13 -18.73 -18.21 16.36
CA SER A 13 -19.96 -17.43 16.19
C SER A 13 -20.44 -16.81 17.51
N ARG A 14 -20.41 -17.55 18.62
CA ARG A 14 -20.79 -17.02 19.94
C ARG A 14 -19.82 -15.94 20.44
N SER A 15 -18.53 -16.09 20.16
CA SER A 15 -17.51 -15.10 20.52
C SER A 15 -17.67 -13.81 19.72
N VAL A 16 -17.93 -13.93 18.41
CA VAL A 16 -18.20 -12.79 17.53
C VAL A 16 -19.51 -12.09 17.92
N ASP A 17 -20.57 -12.84 18.22
CA ASP A 17 -21.83 -12.27 18.72
C ASP A 17 -21.67 -11.58 20.08
N GLN A 18 -20.86 -12.13 20.98
CA GLN A 18 -20.55 -11.48 22.26
C GLN A 18 -19.70 -10.21 22.07
N SER A 19 -18.72 -10.23 21.18
CA SER A 19 -17.91 -9.05 20.84
C SER A 19 -18.78 -7.96 20.19
N ILE A 20 -19.65 -8.31 19.25
CA ILE A 20 -20.57 -7.35 18.61
C ILE A 20 -21.56 -6.78 19.64
N ARG A 21 -22.07 -7.60 20.57
CA ARG A 21 -22.94 -7.12 21.65
C ARG A 21 -22.20 -6.27 22.68
N GLN A 22 -20.96 -6.59 23.02
CA GLN A 22 -20.16 -5.76 23.92
C GLN A 22 -19.73 -4.45 23.27
N SER A 23 -19.31 -4.47 22.01
CA SER A 23 -18.98 -3.25 21.25
C SER A 23 -20.23 -2.41 20.96
N GLY A 24 -21.37 -3.04 20.67
CA GLY A 24 -22.66 -2.37 20.53
C GLY A 24 -23.16 -1.78 21.84
N SER A 25 -23.05 -2.52 22.95
CA SER A 25 -23.47 -2.03 24.27
C SER A 25 -22.51 -0.98 24.84
N GLN A 26 -21.21 -1.02 24.52
CA GLN A 26 -20.26 0.04 24.87
C GLN A 26 -20.42 1.29 24.00
N ALA A 27 -20.75 1.14 22.71
CA ALA A 27 -21.08 2.26 21.83
C ALA A 27 -22.40 2.93 22.22
N VAL A 28 -23.36 2.16 22.73
CA VAL A 28 -24.66 2.67 23.21
C VAL A 28 -24.58 3.19 24.66
N SER A 29 -23.66 2.71 25.50
CA SER A 29 -23.49 3.24 26.87
C SER A 29 -22.74 4.59 26.92
N HIS A 30 -22.16 5.04 25.80
CA HIS A 30 -21.59 6.37 25.64
C HIS A 30 -22.51 7.37 24.94
N THR A 31 -23.80 7.06 24.76
CA THR A 31 -24.80 8.13 24.65
C THR A 31 -24.92 8.75 26.04
N ALA A 32 -24.01 9.67 26.35
CA ALA A 32 -24.29 10.69 27.35
C ALA A 32 -25.69 11.22 27.02
N GLN A 33 -26.62 11.10 27.97
CA GLN A 33 -27.89 11.81 27.92
C GLN A 33 -27.55 13.29 27.73
N LEU A 34 -27.55 13.74 26.49
CA LEU A 34 -27.48 15.15 26.16
C LEU A 34 -28.86 15.70 26.51
N SER A 35 -28.95 16.40 27.63
CA SER A 35 -30.07 17.28 27.95
C SER A 35 -30.37 18.16 26.73
N PRO A 36 -31.64 18.49 26.44
CA PRO A 36 -31.96 19.38 25.34
C PRO A 36 -31.16 20.68 25.46
N PRO A 37 -30.44 21.12 24.41
CA PRO A 37 -29.66 22.35 24.47
C PRO A 37 -30.61 23.53 24.70
N GLU A 38 -30.38 24.29 25.76
CA GLU A 38 -31.23 25.41 26.18
C GLU A 38 -30.76 26.73 25.54
N THR A 39 -29.58 26.73 24.93
CA THR A 39 -28.99 27.91 24.26
C THR A 39 -28.55 27.61 22.81
N GLN A 40 -28.50 28.67 21.99
CA GLN A 40 -28.06 28.58 20.59
C GLN A 40 -26.58 28.16 20.46
N GLU A 41 -25.74 28.50 21.45
CA GLU A 41 -24.34 28.08 21.50
C GLU A 41 -24.21 26.57 21.75
N GLU A 42 -25.03 26.00 22.65
CA GLU A 42 -25.09 24.56 22.90
C GLU A 42 -25.60 23.79 21.66
N LEU A 43 -26.60 24.33 20.96
CA LEU A 43 -27.12 23.73 19.72
C LEU A 43 -26.05 23.67 18.62
N MET A 44 -25.26 24.74 18.46
CA MET A 44 -24.14 24.79 17.50
C MET A 44 -23.01 23.82 17.90
N CYS A 45 -22.75 23.66 19.19
CA CYS A 45 -21.78 22.71 19.72
C CYS A 45 -22.20 21.26 19.44
N VAL A 46 -23.45 20.89 19.73
CA VAL A 46 -24.02 19.55 19.44
C VAL A 46 -24.00 19.27 17.95
N ARG A 47 -24.38 20.24 17.11
CA ARG A 47 -24.32 20.12 15.65
C ARG A 47 -22.88 19.89 15.16
N ALA A 48 -21.91 20.66 15.66
CA ALA A 48 -20.50 20.48 15.28
C ALA A 48 -19.96 19.12 15.72
N MET A 49 -20.33 18.63 16.90
CA MET A 49 -19.97 17.30 17.38
C MET A 49 -20.58 16.20 16.52
N LEU A 50 -21.88 16.28 16.21
CA LEU A 50 -22.56 15.31 15.34
C LEU A 50 -21.97 15.30 13.93
N SER A 51 -21.69 16.47 13.35
CA SER A 51 -21.00 16.56 12.05
C SER A 51 -19.60 15.93 12.08
N ARG A 52 -18.83 16.11 13.16
CA ARG A 52 -17.52 15.48 13.33
C ARG A 52 -17.63 13.96 13.52
N LEU A 53 -18.62 13.49 14.28
CA LEU A 53 -18.88 12.06 14.48
C LEU A 53 -19.33 11.39 13.17
N HIS A 54 -20.21 12.02 12.41
CA HIS A 54 -20.63 11.53 11.09
C HIS A 54 -19.46 11.49 10.11
N SER A 55 -18.63 12.55 10.06
CA SER A 55 -17.42 12.57 9.23
C SER A 55 -16.44 11.46 9.61
N ARG A 56 -16.23 11.23 10.91
CA ARG A 56 -15.37 10.14 11.40
C ARG A 56 -15.94 8.75 11.08
N MET A 57 -17.24 8.55 11.27
CA MET A 57 -17.90 7.28 10.95
C MET A 57 -17.82 6.96 9.46
N VAL A 58 -18.07 7.95 8.60
CA VAL A 58 -17.95 7.80 7.14
C VAL A 58 -16.51 7.53 6.74
N ALA A 59 -15.54 8.26 7.30
CA ALA A 59 -14.11 8.02 7.03
C ALA A 59 -13.68 6.60 7.46
N ASN A 60 -14.13 6.14 8.64
CA ASN A 60 -13.87 4.78 9.10
C ASN A 60 -14.49 3.74 8.14
N LEU A 61 -15.75 3.92 7.73
CA LEU A 61 -16.40 3.02 6.78
C LEU A 61 -15.66 2.95 5.43
N TYR A 62 -15.21 4.08 4.90
CA TYR A 62 -14.41 4.10 3.67
C TYR A 62 -13.04 3.44 3.87
N SER A 63 -12.37 3.67 5.01
CA SER A 63 -11.09 3.03 5.34
C SER A 63 -11.22 1.52 5.51
N ASP A 64 -12.28 1.06 6.17
CA ASP A 64 -12.58 -0.36 6.37
C ASP A 64 -12.90 -1.02 5.02
N THR A 65 -13.69 -0.34 4.18
CA THR A 65 -14.01 -0.81 2.83
C THR A 65 -12.77 -0.86 1.94
N ALA A 66 -11.94 0.18 1.95
CA ALA A 66 -10.70 0.23 1.19
C ALA A 66 -9.72 -0.86 1.66
N THR A 67 -9.61 -1.08 2.97
CA THR A 67 -8.78 -2.13 3.56
C THR A 67 -9.30 -3.52 3.18
N ALA A 68 -10.61 -3.75 3.22
CA ALA A 68 -11.22 -5.00 2.80
C ALA A 68 -10.95 -5.27 1.30
N LEU A 69 -11.12 -4.25 0.44
CA LEU A 69 -10.85 -4.35 -0.98
C LEU A 69 -9.36 -4.62 -1.28
N LEU A 70 -8.46 -3.88 -0.65
CA LEU A 70 -7.01 -3.99 -0.90
C LEU A 70 -6.43 -5.28 -0.33
N SER A 71 -6.90 -5.74 0.83
CA SER A 71 -6.47 -7.03 1.41
C SER A 71 -6.87 -8.23 0.56
N GLY A 72 -7.96 -8.12 -0.19
CA GLY A 72 -8.40 -9.13 -1.15
C GLY A 72 -7.76 -9.02 -2.53
N ALA A 73 -7.01 -7.95 -2.81
CA ALA A 73 -6.47 -7.69 -4.15
C ALA A 73 -5.23 -8.54 -4.43
N ASP A 74 -5.31 -9.39 -5.46
CA ASP A 74 -4.17 -10.16 -5.95
C ASP A 74 -3.33 -9.34 -6.96
N ARG A 75 -3.90 -8.29 -7.57
CA ARG A 75 -3.24 -7.45 -8.57
C ARG A 75 -3.58 -5.98 -8.41
N LEU A 76 -2.56 -5.12 -8.40
CA LEU A 76 -2.66 -3.67 -8.49
C LEU A 76 -1.89 -3.22 -9.74
N GLU A 77 -2.63 -3.08 -10.84
CA GLU A 77 -2.09 -2.71 -12.15
C GLU A 77 -2.55 -1.31 -12.54
N TYR A 78 -1.65 -0.34 -12.39
CA TYR A 78 -1.92 1.07 -12.66
C TYR A 78 -0.90 1.67 -13.62
N PRO A 79 -0.70 1.07 -14.81
CA PRO A 79 0.23 1.61 -15.79
C PRO A 79 -0.29 2.96 -16.31
N GLY A 80 0.61 3.92 -16.52
CA GLY A 80 0.29 5.18 -17.19
C GLY A 80 -0.53 6.16 -16.35
N LEU A 81 -0.44 6.11 -15.02
CA LEU A 81 -1.13 7.07 -14.13
C LEU A 81 -0.26 8.25 -13.64
N ASP A 82 0.89 8.51 -14.26
CA ASP A 82 1.82 9.60 -13.89
C ASP A 82 2.26 9.59 -12.43
N TRP A 83 2.50 8.38 -11.90
CA TRP A 83 2.99 8.14 -10.54
C TRP A 83 4.18 9.04 -10.20
N GLY A 84 3.97 9.99 -9.30
CA GLY A 84 5.02 10.78 -8.67
C GLY A 84 5.50 10.16 -7.36
N ASP A 85 6.58 10.75 -6.84
CA ASP A 85 7.12 10.35 -5.53
C ASP A 85 6.08 10.51 -4.40
N ASP A 86 5.21 11.52 -4.47
CA ASP A 86 4.15 11.76 -3.48
C ASP A 86 3.01 10.75 -3.59
N ASP A 87 2.61 10.40 -4.81
CA ASP A 87 1.55 9.40 -5.05
C ASP A 87 2.01 8.01 -4.56
N VAL A 88 3.28 7.68 -4.83
CA VAL A 88 3.89 6.45 -4.32
C VAL A 88 4.02 6.46 -2.80
N ALA A 89 4.35 7.60 -2.18
CA ALA A 89 4.35 7.72 -0.73
C ALA A 89 2.95 7.48 -0.13
N GLY A 90 1.90 8.02 -0.77
CA GLY A 90 0.52 7.73 -0.37
C GLY A 90 0.17 6.25 -0.53
N LEU A 91 0.51 5.63 -1.66
CA LEU A 91 0.30 4.20 -1.88
C LEU A 91 1.03 3.34 -0.84
N CYS A 92 2.23 3.74 -0.44
CA CYS A 92 3.04 3.08 0.59
C CYS A 92 2.35 2.97 1.96
N GLU A 93 1.40 3.84 2.27
CA GLU A 93 0.58 3.74 3.49
C GLU A 93 -0.37 2.53 3.44
N TRP A 94 -0.82 2.16 2.23
CA TRP A 94 -1.82 1.11 2.00
C TRP A 94 -1.23 -0.23 1.60
N LEU A 95 -0.02 -0.27 1.01
CA LEU A 95 0.64 -1.52 0.60
C LEU A 95 0.71 -2.60 1.70
N PRO A 96 0.94 -2.28 3.00
CA PRO A 96 0.94 -3.29 4.05
C PRO A 96 -0.41 -4.02 4.22
N THR A 97 -1.52 -3.41 3.79
CA THR A 97 -2.85 -4.05 3.84
C THR A 97 -3.06 -5.08 2.74
N CYS A 98 -2.27 -5.04 1.67
CA CYS A 98 -2.42 -5.88 0.48
C CYS A 98 -1.79 -7.26 0.70
N THR A 99 -2.38 -8.07 1.60
CA THR A 99 -1.79 -9.34 2.06
C THR A 99 -1.72 -10.42 0.99
N ARG A 100 -2.57 -10.34 -0.04
CA ARG A 100 -2.63 -11.29 -1.16
C ARG A 100 -1.96 -10.82 -2.43
N LEU A 101 -1.40 -9.61 -2.44
CA LEU A 101 -0.90 -9.00 -3.66
C LEU A 101 0.22 -9.83 -4.30
N GLU A 102 -0.01 -10.29 -5.52
CA GLU A 102 0.94 -11.04 -6.34
C GLU A 102 1.63 -10.14 -7.36
N ARG A 103 0.92 -9.12 -7.85
CA ARG A 103 1.45 -8.21 -8.87
C ARG A 103 1.21 -6.75 -8.55
N LEU A 104 2.29 -5.97 -8.59
CA LEU A 104 2.26 -4.51 -8.47
C LEU A 104 2.89 -3.88 -9.71
N ARG A 105 2.11 -3.07 -10.41
CA ARG A 105 2.54 -2.42 -11.65
C ARG A 105 2.26 -0.92 -11.58
N LEU A 106 3.33 -0.14 -11.48
CA LEU A 106 3.35 1.33 -11.33
C LEU A 106 4.16 2.00 -12.46
N ASP A 107 4.28 1.32 -13.60
CA ASP A 107 5.03 1.82 -14.74
C ASP A 107 4.25 2.84 -15.57
N GLY A 108 4.91 3.48 -16.53
CA GLY A 108 4.24 4.09 -17.67
C GLY A 108 4.21 5.62 -17.73
N HIS A 109 4.78 6.37 -16.77
CA HIS A 109 4.96 7.82 -16.89
C HIS A 109 6.10 8.37 -15.98
N PRO A 110 6.63 9.58 -16.22
CA PRO A 110 8.03 9.89 -15.92
C PRO A 110 8.29 10.55 -14.55
N ARG A 111 7.33 10.57 -13.62
CA ARG A 111 7.47 11.29 -12.35
C ARG A 111 8.07 10.48 -11.20
N LEU A 112 8.03 9.15 -11.25
CA LEU A 112 8.59 8.30 -10.22
C LEU A 112 10.10 8.49 -10.15
N GLY A 113 10.60 8.94 -9.01
CA GLY A 113 12.01 9.20 -8.76
C GLY A 113 12.57 8.43 -7.58
N ASN A 114 13.76 8.86 -7.15
CA ASN A 114 14.46 8.19 -6.05
C ASN A 114 13.65 8.19 -4.76
N ARG A 115 12.94 9.29 -4.45
CA ARG A 115 12.17 9.38 -3.21
C ARG A 115 11.08 8.31 -3.16
N GLY A 116 10.31 8.15 -4.24
CA GLY A 116 9.29 7.10 -4.32
C GLY A 116 9.89 5.69 -4.25
N LEU A 117 11.02 5.43 -4.93
CA LEU A 117 11.71 4.14 -4.85
C LEU A 117 12.25 3.83 -3.45
N VAL A 118 12.82 4.83 -2.77
CA VAL A 118 13.34 4.68 -1.40
C VAL A 118 12.18 4.40 -0.43
N GLU A 119 11.05 5.08 -0.57
CA GLU A 119 9.86 4.81 0.25
C GLU A 119 9.30 3.40 0.00
N LEU A 120 9.22 2.97 -1.26
CA LEU A 120 8.84 1.58 -1.60
C LEU A 120 9.78 0.57 -0.95
N ALA A 121 11.10 0.78 -1.08
CA ALA A 121 12.09 -0.11 -0.48
C ALA A 121 11.94 -0.19 1.06
N LYS A 122 11.67 0.94 1.73
CA LYS A 122 11.40 0.97 3.17
C LYS A 122 10.16 0.16 3.53
N VAL A 123 9.07 0.28 2.78
CA VAL A 123 7.82 -0.44 3.06
C VAL A 123 7.97 -1.93 2.80
N PHE A 124 8.56 -2.31 1.67
CA PHE A 124 8.82 -3.70 1.32
C PHE A 124 9.80 -4.38 2.28
N GLY A 125 10.76 -3.63 2.84
CA GLY A 125 11.69 -4.12 3.86
C GLY A 125 11.05 -4.42 5.22
N ARG A 126 9.79 -4.00 5.44
CA ARG A 126 9.07 -4.32 6.68
C ARG A 126 8.75 -5.82 6.74
N PRO A 127 8.86 -6.45 7.92
CA PRO A 127 8.56 -7.86 8.07
C PRO A 127 7.09 -8.14 7.72
N LYS A 128 6.86 -9.26 7.01
CA LYS A 128 5.52 -9.76 6.64
C LYS A 128 4.72 -8.87 5.67
N VAL A 129 5.35 -7.88 5.03
CA VAL A 129 4.71 -7.08 3.99
C VAL A 129 4.87 -7.77 2.63
N LEU A 130 3.78 -7.85 1.85
CA LEU A 130 3.76 -8.34 0.47
C LEU A 130 4.45 -9.71 0.26
N LEU A 131 4.17 -10.67 1.14
CA LEU A 131 4.76 -12.02 1.12
C LEU A 131 4.41 -12.84 -0.14
N HIS A 132 3.39 -12.40 -0.88
CA HIS A 132 2.87 -13.06 -2.06
C HIS A 132 3.31 -12.39 -3.36
N LEU A 133 4.01 -11.25 -3.31
CA LEU A 133 4.37 -10.48 -4.50
C LEU A 133 5.38 -11.26 -5.34
N THR A 134 4.98 -11.62 -6.57
CA THR A 134 5.78 -12.33 -7.57
C THR A 134 6.29 -11.40 -8.65
N ASP A 135 5.52 -10.38 -9.02
CA ASP A 135 5.85 -9.47 -10.11
C ASP A 135 5.81 -8.00 -9.67
N LEU A 136 6.92 -7.29 -9.87
CA LEU A 136 7.04 -5.86 -9.59
C LEU A 136 7.50 -5.11 -10.85
N PHE A 137 6.66 -4.19 -11.31
CA PHE A 137 6.95 -3.32 -12.46
C PHE A 137 7.00 -1.87 -12.02
N LEU A 138 8.16 -1.24 -12.22
CA LEU A 138 8.47 0.13 -11.85
C LEU A 138 9.07 0.87 -13.04
N GLY A 139 8.87 2.18 -13.11
CA GLY A 139 9.60 3.05 -14.04
C GLY A 139 8.76 3.51 -15.23
N HIS A 140 9.44 3.85 -16.32
CA HIS A 140 8.88 4.62 -17.42
C HIS A 140 9.22 4.00 -18.77
N GLU A 141 8.22 3.58 -19.54
CA GLU A 141 8.41 3.40 -20.97
C GLU A 141 8.50 4.77 -21.63
N SER A 142 9.70 5.15 -22.05
CA SER A 142 9.93 6.37 -22.82
C SER A 142 9.42 6.22 -24.24
N ILE A 143 8.11 6.18 -24.41
CA ILE A 143 7.48 6.45 -25.70
C ILE A 143 7.42 7.97 -25.81
N THR A 144 8.52 8.57 -26.27
CA THR A 144 8.52 9.97 -26.71
C THR A 144 7.59 10.07 -27.91
N MET A 145 6.33 10.44 -27.67
CA MET A 145 5.50 11.02 -28.72
C MET A 145 6.17 12.33 -29.13
N SER A 146 6.53 12.37 -30.41
CA SER A 146 7.19 13.47 -31.10
C SER A 146 6.61 14.84 -30.74
N GLY A 147 7.50 15.77 -30.39
CA GLY A 147 7.21 17.21 -30.42
C GLY A 147 7.01 17.86 -29.05
N ALA A 148 7.94 18.77 -28.72
CA ALA A 148 7.89 19.78 -27.66
C ALA A 148 8.14 19.33 -26.20
N GLU A 149 9.41 19.46 -25.81
CA GLU A 149 9.86 20.17 -24.60
C GLU A 149 9.30 19.75 -23.23
N LYS A 150 9.82 18.64 -22.72
CA LYS A 150 10.47 18.64 -21.40
C LYS A 150 11.44 17.47 -21.35
N ARG A 151 12.75 17.73 -21.33
CA ARG A 151 13.76 16.71 -20.99
C ARG A 151 13.49 16.28 -19.55
N VAL A 152 12.58 15.33 -19.35
CA VAL A 152 12.39 14.71 -18.04
C VAL A 152 13.66 13.91 -17.79
N LEU A 153 14.52 14.46 -16.92
CA LEU A 153 15.77 13.82 -16.55
C LEU A 153 15.46 12.43 -15.99
N PRO A 154 16.34 11.44 -16.21
CA PRO A 154 16.30 10.19 -15.45
C PRO A 154 16.21 10.50 -13.97
N ARG A 155 15.08 10.18 -13.33
CA ARG A 155 14.86 10.45 -11.91
C ARG A 155 15.39 9.34 -11.02
N ILE A 156 15.50 8.12 -11.55
CA ILE A 156 16.09 6.97 -10.88
C ILE A 156 17.62 7.06 -10.99
N SER A 157 18.30 7.14 -9.85
CA SER A 157 19.75 7.22 -9.69
C SER A 157 20.27 6.03 -8.84
N ASN A 158 21.54 6.07 -8.45
CA ASN A 158 22.13 5.07 -7.55
C ASN A 158 21.30 4.93 -6.27
N GLU A 159 20.86 6.02 -5.66
CA GLU A 159 20.13 5.99 -4.38
C GLU A 159 18.89 5.09 -4.42
N GLY A 160 18.05 5.23 -5.45
CA GLY A 160 16.84 4.41 -5.60
C GLY A 160 17.16 2.93 -5.87
N LEU A 161 18.16 2.65 -6.72
CA LEU A 161 18.55 1.26 -7.00
C LEU A 161 19.27 0.61 -5.81
N ASP A 162 20.10 1.34 -5.09
CA ASP A 162 20.85 0.85 -3.94
C ASP A 162 19.89 0.54 -2.78
N ALA A 163 18.83 1.35 -2.60
CA ALA A 163 17.77 1.08 -1.63
C ALA A 163 17.02 -0.23 -1.94
N LEU A 164 16.60 -0.44 -3.20
CA LEU A 164 16.01 -1.71 -3.64
C LEU A 164 16.98 -2.88 -3.47
N THR A 165 18.27 -2.67 -3.80
CA THR A 165 19.31 -3.69 -3.67
C THR A 165 19.49 -4.11 -2.21
N SER A 166 19.56 -3.16 -1.28
CA SER A 166 19.68 -3.44 0.16
C SER A 166 18.47 -4.22 0.66
N MET A 167 17.28 -3.74 0.34
CA MET A 167 16.03 -4.39 0.73
C MET A 167 15.93 -5.83 0.21
N LEU A 168 16.31 -6.09 -1.04
CA LEU A 168 16.35 -7.46 -1.58
C LEU A 168 17.41 -8.32 -0.91
N ARG A 169 18.56 -7.74 -0.55
CA ARG A 169 19.64 -8.45 0.17
C ARG A 169 19.19 -8.88 1.57
N ASP A 170 18.36 -8.08 2.21
CA ASP A 170 17.80 -8.34 3.55
C ASP A 170 16.65 -9.38 3.52
N GLY A 171 16.32 -9.92 2.34
CA GLY A 171 15.34 -11.00 2.20
C GLY A 171 13.89 -10.54 2.04
N ALA A 172 13.65 -9.25 1.80
CA ALA A 172 12.31 -8.73 1.52
C ALA A 172 11.70 -9.36 0.27
N LEU A 173 10.37 -9.38 0.17
CA LEU A 173 9.62 -9.94 -0.97
C LEU A 173 10.07 -11.37 -1.29
N PRO A 174 9.83 -12.34 -0.39
CA PRO A 174 10.42 -13.68 -0.47
C PRO A 174 9.99 -14.47 -1.72
N LYS A 175 8.83 -14.16 -2.31
CA LYS A 175 8.29 -14.82 -3.50
C LYS A 175 8.51 -14.04 -4.80
N LEU A 176 9.27 -12.94 -4.78
CA LEU A 176 9.49 -12.15 -5.98
C LEU A 176 10.18 -13.01 -7.05
N GLU A 177 9.59 -13.07 -8.23
CA GLU A 177 10.10 -13.82 -9.38
C GLU A 177 10.57 -12.89 -10.49
N SER A 178 9.92 -11.74 -10.65
CA SER A 178 10.22 -10.79 -11.72
C SER A 178 10.29 -9.36 -11.18
N LEU A 179 11.37 -8.67 -11.51
CA LEU A 179 11.57 -7.24 -11.24
C LEU A 179 11.83 -6.53 -12.56
N PHE A 180 10.96 -5.60 -12.92
CA PHE A 180 11.11 -4.76 -14.10
C PHE A 180 11.30 -3.33 -13.65
N ILE A 181 12.46 -2.75 -13.97
CA ILE A 181 12.72 -1.32 -13.82
C ILE A 181 12.90 -0.78 -15.24
N ILE A 182 11.81 -0.27 -15.77
CA ILE A 182 11.73 0.17 -17.16
C ILE A 182 12.15 1.64 -17.25
N GLY A 183 12.85 1.98 -18.32
CA GLY A 183 13.20 3.36 -18.63
C GLY A 183 14.60 3.78 -18.24
N LYS A 184 15.02 4.92 -18.80
CA LYS A 184 16.39 5.43 -18.64
C LYS A 184 16.65 5.76 -17.18
N THR A 185 17.66 5.11 -16.61
CA THR A 185 18.19 5.41 -15.28
C THR A 185 19.53 6.17 -15.39
N LYS A 186 19.82 7.02 -14.40
CA LYS A 186 21.13 7.69 -14.21
C LYS A 186 22.07 6.87 -13.33
N ALA A 187 21.67 5.66 -12.97
CA ALA A 187 22.45 4.81 -12.11
C ALA A 187 23.75 4.35 -12.78
N SER A 188 24.81 4.31 -11.98
CA SER A 188 26.12 3.79 -12.34
C SER A 188 26.02 2.31 -12.70
N SER A 189 26.94 1.85 -13.55
CA SER A 189 27.09 0.42 -13.86
C SER A 189 27.30 -0.43 -12.61
N ALA A 190 27.93 0.12 -11.57
CA ALA A 190 28.11 -0.55 -10.28
C ALA A 190 26.76 -0.81 -9.57
N SER A 191 25.90 0.21 -9.41
CA SER A 191 24.58 0.05 -8.80
C SER A 191 23.68 -0.89 -9.62
N LYS A 192 23.68 -0.75 -10.95
CA LYS A 192 22.96 -1.68 -11.84
C LYS A 192 23.44 -3.13 -11.65
N SER A 193 24.75 -3.33 -11.62
CA SER A 193 25.35 -4.67 -11.46
C SER A 193 25.07 -5.26 -10.08
N ALA A 194 25.10 -4.45 -9.02
CA ALA A 194 24.78 -4.89 -7.67
C ALA A 194 23.33 -5.39 -7.56
N LEU A 195 22.37 -4.64 -8.13
CA LEU A 195 20.97 -5.06 -8.18
C LEU A 195 20.81 -6.38 -8.96
N MET A 196 21.43 -6.47 -10.15
CA MET A 196 21.38 -7.67 -10.99
C MET A 196 22.00 -8.90 -10.29
N GLN A 197 23.09 -8.71 -9.54
CA GLN A 197 23.73 -9.79 -8.76
C GLN A 197 22.82 -10.29 -7.64
N VAL A 198 22.19 -9.38 -6.88
CA VAL A 198 21.24 -9.75 -5.83
C VAL A 198 20.04 -10.50 -6.42
N CYS A 199 19.49 -10.00 -7.53
CA CYS A 199 18.40 -10.66 -8.23
C CYS A 199 18.81 -12.06 -8.71
N LYS A 200 19.98 -12.21 -9.31
CA LYS A 200 20.52 -13.50 -9.75
C LYS A 200 20.70 -14.47 -8.57
N GLY A 201 21.27 -14.01 -7.47
CA GLY A 201 21.44 -14.82 -6.25
C GLY A 201 20.12 -15.33 -5.68
N ARG A 202 19.04 -14.56 -5.86
CA ARG A 202 17.67 -14.91 -5.44
C ARG A 202 16.81 -15.54 -6.54
N ARG A 203 17.36 -15.79 -7.74
CA ARG A 203 16.65 -16.31 -8.92
C ARG A 203 15.49 -15.42 -9.41
N ILE A 204 15.60 -14.12 -9.18
CA ILE A 204 14.66 -13.10 -9.67
C ILE A 204 15.07 -12.72 -11.11
N ARG A 205 14.12 -12.77 -12.04
CA ARG A 205 14.27 -12.22 -13.40
C ARG A 205 14.26 -10.70 -13.33
N CYS A 206 15.45 -10.10 -13.38
CA CYS A 206 15.60 -8.65 -13.35
C CYS A 206 15.78 -8.10 -14.78
N HIS A 207 14.92 -7.16 -15.16
CA HIS A 207 15.03 -6.40 -16.40
C HIS A 207 15.25 -4.93 -16.02
N LEU A 208 16.37 -4.39 -16.49
CA LEU A 208 16.80 -3.03 -16.21
C LEU A 208 17.34 -2.41 -17.49
N ASP A 209 16.71 -1.34 -17.95
CA ASP A 209 17.13 -0.57 -19.13
C ASP A 209 18.28 0.44 -18.83
#